data_AF-A0AB32TBC8-F1
#
_entry.id   AF-A0AB32TBC8-F1
#
_cell.length_a   1.000
_cell.length_b   1.000
_cell.length_c   1.000
_cell.angle_alpha   90.00
_cell.angle_beta   90.00
_cell.angle_gamma   90.00
#
_symmetry.space_group_name_H-M   'P 1'
#
loop_
_entity.id
_entity.type
_entity.pdbx_description
1 polymer ?
#
loop_
_entity_poly.entity_id
_entity_poly.type
_entity_poly.pdbx_seq_one_letter_code
_entity_poly.pdbx_strand_id
1 'polypeptide(L)'
;MRRFAAGVKTEANLLYRIFVVRLSTCIFQWDPEDVAALRQAKEGELAAKKTGCISKTAFSACKNWRELALHCRRRTKGLEETTCLTGKLLDHFESEHGKDTLGVPLLDQERIEQIWKEQQKHVQCIQDPEDFPLYIKTGTMKKGGVELCCYRCACGSTSLEFFHLHLNYYIPGTSASDVHFQAYLLEGLMRWNDDWMESTIKGASSIRSYGSAMREAVDRLSRAV
;
A
#
# COMPACT_ATOMS: atom_id res chain seq x y z
N MET A 1 -4.72 8.19 -5.80
CA MET A 1 -5.64 8.78 -4.79
C MET A 1 -5.56 10.29 -4.72
N ARG A 2 -4.46 10.90 -4.22
CA ARG A 2 -4.37 12.36 -4.01
C ARG A 2 -4.74 13.21 -5.24
N ARG A 3 -4.36 12.76 -6.44
CA ARG A 3 -4.72 13.43 -7.70
C ARG A 3 -6.24 13.48 -7.93
N PHE A 4 -6.99 12.42 -7.60
CA PHE A 4 -8.46 12.42 -7.67
C PHE A 4 -9.11 13.27 -6.58
N ALA A 5 -8.49 13.36 -5.39
CA ALA A 5 -8.99 14.23 -4.33
C ALA A 5 -9.01 15.71 -4.74
N ALA A 6 -8.10 16.14 -5.63
CA ALA A 6 -8.12 17.50 -6.18
C ALA A 6 -9.34 17.80 -7.07
N GLY A 7 -10.02 16.78 -7.58
CA GLY A 7 -11.27 16.90 -8.34
C GLY A 7 -12.53 16.81 -7.47
N VAL A 8 -12.37 16.67 -6.16
CA VAL A 8 -13.48 16.69 -5.19
C VAL A 8 -13.70 18.14 -4.75
N LYS A 9 -14.96 18.59 -4.64
CA LYS A 9 -15.29 19.96 -4.21
C LYS A 9 -14.86 20.25 -2.78
N THR A 10 -15.03 19.28 -1.90
CA THR A 10 -14.59 19.35 -0.49
C THR A 10 -14.41 17.94 0.08
N GLU A 11 -13.28 17.71 0.77
CA GLU A 11 -13.03 16.44 1.47
C GLU A 11 -13.92 16.27 2.71
N ALA A 12 -14.57 17.34 3.17
CA ALA A 12 -15.56 17.30 4.25
C ALA A 12 -16.91 16.69 3.81
N ASN A 13 -17.11 16.48 2.50
CA ASN A 13 -18.32 15.85 1.98
C ASN A 13 -18.42 14.41 2.52
N LEU A 14 -19.60 14.03 3.02
CA LEU A 14 -19.86 12.72 3.62
C LEU A 14 -19.58 11.55 2.65
N LEU A 15 -19.69 11.79 1.34
CA LEU A 15 -19.41 10.82 0.30
C LEU A 15 -17.92 10.64 0.01
N TYR A 16 -17.05 11.56 0.43
CA TYR A 16 -15.62 11.53 0.13
C TYR A 16 -14.98 10.22 0.60
N ARG A 17 -15.27 9.81 1.84
CA ARG A 17 -14.75 8.55 2.39
C ARG A 17 -15.22 7.34 1.58
N ILE A 18 -16.48 7.33 1.15
CA ILE A 18 -17.05 6.25 0.34
C ILE A 18 -16.38 6.21 -1.03
N PHE A 19 -16.20 7.36 -1.67
CA PHE A 19 -15.51 7.51 -2.94
C PHE A 19 -14.08 6.98 -2.87
N VAL A 20 -13.28 7.40 -1.88
CA VAL A 20 -11.88 6.95 -1.73
C VAL A 20 -11.79 5.44 -1.48
N VAL A 21 -12.70 4.88 -0.67
CA VAL A 21 -12.76 3.43 -0.44
C VAL A 21 -13.10 2.68 -1.73
N ARG A 22 -14.12 3.13 -2.47
CA ARG A 22 -14.51 2.50 -3.74
C ARG A 22 -13.43 2.64 -4.81
N LEU A 23 -12.78 3.80 -4.90
CA LEU A 23 -11.65 4.01 -5.78
C LEU A 23 -10.50 3.05 -5.44
N SER A 24 -10.26 2.77 -4.16
CA SER A 24 -9.28 1.76 -3.76
C SER A 24 -9.66 0.36 -4.23
N THR A 25 -10.95 0.02 -4.24
CA THR A 25 -11.43 -1.28 -4.75
C THR A 25 -11.41 -1.40 -6.27
N CYS A 26 -11.44 -0.27 -6.99
CA CYS A 26 -11.24 -0.25 -8.45
C CYS A 26 -9.79 -0.55 -8.84
N ILE A 27 -8.82 -0.21 -7.98
CA ILE A 27 -7.39 -0.40 -8.24
C ILE A 27 -6.90 -1.74 -7.68
N PHE A 28 -7.27 -2.05 -6.45
CA PHE A 28 -6.73 -3.19 -5.70
C PHE A 28 -7.77 -4.28 -5.50
N GLN A 29 -7.30 -5.51 -5.53
CA GLN A 29 -8.04 -6.69 -5.12
C GLN A 29 -7.25 -7.49 -4.10
N TRP A 30 -7.95 -8.13 -3.17
CA TRP A 30 -7.33 -9.03 -2.21
C TRP A 30 -6.99 -10.37 -2.86
N ASP A 31 -5.89 -10.97 -2.42
CA ASP A 31 -5.53 -12.31 -2.84
C ASP A 31 -6.63 -13.32 -2.41
N PRO A 32 -7.16 -14.13 -3.34
CA PRO A 32 -8.29 -15.00 -3.05
C PRO A 32 -7.93 -16.13 -2.07
N GLU A 33 -6.69 -16.62 -2.08
CA GLU A 33 -6.23 -17.70 -1.20
C GLU A 33 -6.10 -17.18 0.23
N ASP A 34 -5.46 -16.01 0.40
CA ASP A 34 -5.31 -15.39 1.71
C ASP A 34 -6.68 -15.05 2.33
N VAL A 35 -7.63 -14.57 1.52
CA VAL A 35 -9.00 -14.28 1.96
C VAL A 35 -9.75 -15.55 2.34
N ALA A 36 -9.55 -16.65 1.61
CA ALA A 36 -10.14 -17.94 1.94
C ALA A 36 -9.57 -18.50 3.26
N ALA A 37 -8.26 -18.43 3.46
CA ALA A 37 -7.61 -18.84 4.70
C ALA A 37 -8.11 -18.03 5.90
N LEU A 38 -8.21 -16.69 5.76
CA LEU A 38 -8.75 -15.82 6.80
C LEU A 38 -10.21 -16.15 7.12
N ARG A 39 -11.02 -16.47 6.11
CA ARG A 39 -12.42 -16.88 6.30
C ARG A 39 -12.49 -18.19 7.09
N GLN A 40 -11.72 -19.20 6.72
CA GLN A 40 -11.65 -20.48 7.42
C GLN A 40 -11.22 -20.30 8.89
N ALA A 41 -10.20 -19.46 9.13
CA ALA A 41 -9.76 -19.13 10.48
C ALA A 41 -10.87 -18.49 11.33
N LYS A 42 -11.70 -17.64 10.72
CA LYS A 42 -12.84 -17.00 11.40
C LYS A 42 -13.97 -17.96 11.71
N GLU A 43 -14.27 -18.87 10.79
CA GLU A 43 -15.26 -19.92 11.00
C GLU A 43 -14.82 -20.84 12.15
N GLY A 44 -13.54 -21.21 12.20
CA GLY A 44 -12.97 -22.00 13.28
C GLY A 44 -12.97 -21.26 14.63
N GLU A 45 -12.65 -19.97 14.64
CA GLU A 45 -12.70 -19.13 15.86
C GLU A 45 -14.12 -19.05 16.42
N LEU A 46 -15.10 -18.89 15.52
CA LEU A 46 -16.51 -18.84 15.90
C LEU A 46 -17.03 -20.21 16.38
N ALA A 47 -16.59 -21.30 15.74
CA ALA A 47 -16.92 -22.66 16.20
C ALA A 47 -16.40 -22.92 17.62
N ALA A 48 -15.17 -22.48 17.93
CA ALA A 48 -14.60 -22.58 19.26
C ALA A 48 -15.31 -21.70 20.30
N LYS A 49 -15.78 -20.50 19.90
CA LYS A 49 -16.52 -19.57 20.77
C LYS A 49 -17.97 -19.96 21.03
N LYS A 50 -18.56 -20.86 20.23
CA LYS A 50 -20.00 -21.21 20.24
C LYS A 50 -20.48 -22.03 21.45
N THR A 51 -19.83 -21.90 22.60
CA THR A 51 -20.48 -22.14 23.92
C THR A 51 -21.48 -21.01 24.28
N GLY A 52 -21.63 -19.94 23.49
CA GLY A 52 -22.63 -18.90 23.70
C GLY A 52 -23.19 -18.33 22.39
N CYS A 53 -24.51 -18.24 22.31
CA CYS A 53 -25.33 -17.85 21.16
C CYS A 53 -24.94 -16.49 20.50
N ILE A 54 -24.45 -16.48 19.26
CA ILE A 54 -24.50 -15.29 18.36
C ILE A 54 -24.76 -15.69 16.90
N SER A 55 -25.73 -14.98 16.31
CA SER A 55 -26.27 -15.08 14.95
C SER A 55 -25.23 -15.10 13.82
N LYS A 56 -25.47 -15.96 12.81
CA LYS A 56 -24.71 -16.07 11.55
C LYS A 56 -24.65 -14.75 10.74
N THR A 57 -25.47 -13.74 11.07
CA THR A 57 -25.54 -12.47 10.32
C THR A 57 -24.44 -11.46 10.68
N ALA A 58 -23.67 -11.66 11.75
CA ALA A 58 -22.50 -10.82 12.03
C ALA A 58 -21.31 -11.09 11.08
N PHE A 59 -21.37 -12.17 10.29
CA PHE A 59 -20.28 -12.63 9.44
C PHE A 59 -20.06 -11.77 8.17
N SER A 60 -21.06 -10.99 7.75
CA SER A 60 -21.06 -10.38 6.41
C SER A 60 -20.65 -8.90 6.34
N ALA A 61 -20.87 -8.08 7.38
CA ALA A 61 -20.91 -6.63 7.14
C ALA A 61 -19.57 -5.89 7.31
N CYS A 62 -18.65 -6.39 8.14
CA CYS A 62 -17.35 -5.76 8.30
C CYS A 62 -16.29 -6.82 8.57
N LYS A 63 -15.81 -7.44 7.48
CA LYS A 63 -14.40 -7.84 7.41
C LYS A 63 -13.62 -6.67 8.00
N ASN A 64 -13.05 -6.82 9.18
CA ASN A 64 -12.29 -5.70 9.72
C ASN A 64 -11.16 -5.47 8.70
N TRP A 65 -11.09 -4.24 8.19
CA TRP A 65 -10.06 -3.89 7.22
C TRP A 65 -8.66 -4.16 7.80
N ARG A 66 -8.54 -4.16 9.14
CA ARG A 66 -7.33 -4.44 9.91
C ARG A 66 -6.83 -5.89 9.75
N GLU A 67 -7.69 -6.91 9.83
CA GLU A 67 -7.23 -8.30 9.65
C GLU A 67 -7.02 -8.61 8.19
N LEU A 68 -7.82 -8.05 7.28
CA LEU A 68 -7.51 -8.15 5.85
C LEU A 68 -6.13 -7.55 5.58
N ALA A 69 -5.85 -6.35 6.08
CA ALA A 69 -4.55 -5.70 5.89
C ALA A 69 -3.39 -6.47 6.54
N LEU A 70 -3.64 -7.19 7.63
CA LEU A 70 -2.61 -7.97 8.34
C LEU A 70 -2.35 -9.34 7.69
N HIS A 71 -3.39 -10.02 7.22
CA HIS A 71 -3.30 -11.43 6.81
C HIS A 71 -3.51 -11.66 5.31
N CYS A 72 -3.95 -10.66 4.55
CA CYS A 72 -4.20 -10.79 3.13
C CYS A 72 -3.34 -9.83 2.32
N ARG A 73 -2.69 -10.37 1.29
CA ARG A 73 -2.01 -9.58 0.27
C ARG A 73 -3.05 -8.92 -0.63
N ARG A 74 -2.64 -7.83 -1.28
CA ARG A 74 -3.41 -7.20 -2.37
C ARG A 74 -2.55 -7.16 -3.61
N ARG A 75 -3.21 -7.24 -4.76
CA ARG A 75 -2.60 -6.96 -6.05
C ARG A 75 -3.41 -5.89 -6.77
N THR A 76 -2.78 -5.23 -7.73
CA THR A 76 -3.52 -4.38 -8.67
C THR A 76 -4.35 -5.24 -9.61
N LYS A 77 -5.41 -4.66 -10.17
CA LYS A 77 -6.36 -5.35 -11.06
C LYS A 77 -5.89 -5.47 -12.51
N GLY A 78 -4.78 -4.82 -12.87
CA GLY A 78 -4.33 -4.70 -14.25
C GLY A 78 -4.89 -3.45 -14.92
N LEU A 79 -4.30 -3.09 -16.06
CA LEU A 79 -4.58 -1.83 -16.76
C LEU A 79 -6.04 -1.69 -17.19
N GLU A 80 -6.56 -2.68 -17.93
CA GLU A 80 -7.91 -2.62 -18.51
C GLU A 80 -8.99 -2.59 -17.43
N GLU A 81 -8.94 -3.52 -16.47
CA GLU A 81 -9.92 -3.61 -15.40
C GLU A 81 -9.90 -2.36 -14.51
N THR A 82 -8.71 -1.88 -14.12
CA THR A 82 -8.58 -0.64 -13.31
C THR A 82 -9.17 0.56 -14.05
N THR A 83 -8.89 0.68 -15.35
CA THR A 83 -9.39 1.79 -16.17
C THR A 83 -10.91 1.74 -16.29
N CYS A 84 -11.47 0.57 -16.61
CA CYS A 84 -12.91 0.37 -16.75
C CYS A 84 -13.65 0.66 -15.44
N LEU A 85 -13.18 0.10 -14.31
CA LEU A 85 -13.82 0.27 -13.01
C LEU A 85 -13.72 1.70 -12.49
N THR A 86 -12.60 2.39 -12.77
CA THR A 86 -12.44 3.79 -12.36
C THR A 86 -13.36 4.70 -13.18
N GLY A 87 -13.46 4.50 -14.50
CA GLY A 87 -14.41 5.25 -15.33
C GLY A 87 -15.85 5.09 -14.85
N LYS A 88 -16.31 3.84 -14.67
CA LYS A 88 -17.65 3.55 -14.12
C LYS A 88 -17.89 4.14 -12.74
N LEU A 89 -16.85 4.24 -11.91
CA LEU A 89 -16.94 4.87 -10.60
C LEU A 89 -17.18 6.37 -10.73
N LEU A 90 -16.45 7.04 -11.63
CA LEU A 90 -16.63 8.48 -11.87
C LEU A 90 -18.03 8.77 -12.41
N ASP A 91 -18.49 8.05 -13.43
CA ASP A 91 -19.85 8.19 -13.98
C ASP A 91 -20.92 8.04 -12.89
N HIS A 92 -20.73 7.09 -11.97
CA HIS A 92 -21.64 6.89 -10.84
C HIS A 92 -21.67 8.07 -9.87
N PHE A 93 -20.52 8.70 -9.60
CA PHE A 93 -20.44 9.87 -8.71
C PHE A 93 -20.71 11.21 -9.42
N GLU A 94 -20.81 11.22 -10.74
CA GLU A 94 -21.35 12.35 -11.51
C GLU A 94 -22.88 12.32 -11.56
N SER A 95 -23.49 11.15 -11.39
CA SER A 95 -24.94 10.98 -11.27
C SER A 95 -25.51 11.49 -9.94
N GLU A 96 -26.84 11.43 -9.77
CA GLU A 96 -27.52 11.78 -8.51
C GLU A 96 -26.97 11.03 -7.28
N HIS A 97 -26.38 9.85 -7.46
CA HIS A 97 -25.76 9.09 -6.36
C HIS A 97 -24.49 9.73 -5.80
N GLY A 98 -23.87 10.65 -6.53
CA GLY A 98 -22.71 11.40 -6.08
C GLY A 98 -23.04 12.70 -5.36
N LYS A 99 -24.33 12.97 -5.09
CA LYS A 99 -24.79 14.12 -4.32
C LYS A 99 -25.08 13.74 -2.87
N ASP A 100 -24.69 14.59 -1.95
CA ASP A 100 -24.99 14.38 -0.52
C ASP A 100 -26.47 14.63 -0.20
N THR A 101 -26.83 14.54 1.09
CA THR A 101 -28.22 14.73 1.55
C THR A 101 -28.78 16.14 1.27
N LEU A 102 -27.92 17.12 0.98
CA LEU A 102 -28.30 18.49 0.63
C LEU A 102 -28.27 18.73 -0.89
N GLY A 103 -28.02 17.69 -1.69
CA GLY A 103 -27.91 17.78 -3.15
C GLY A 103 -26.56 18.32 -3.63
N VAL A 104 -25.57 18.46 -2.76
CA VAL A 104 -24.24 18.96 -3.14
C VAL A 104 -23.42 17.82 -3.76
N PRO A 105 -22.99 17.95 -5.03
CA PRO A 105 -22.18 16.92 -5.67
C PRO A 105 -20.79 16.83 -5.03
N LEU A 106 -20.29 15.61 -4.88
CA LEU A 106 -18.93 15.36 -4.40
C LEU A 106 -17.88 15.86 -5.39
N LEU A 107 -18.07 15.54 -6.67
CA LEU A 107 -17.11 15.81 -7.73
C LEU A 107 -17.36 17.20 -8.35
N ASP A 108 -16.26 17.89 -8.65
CA ASP A 108 -16.23 18.99 -9.59
C ASP A 108 -16.07 18.39 -10.99
N GLN A 109 -17.12 18.49 -11.81
CA GLN A 109 -17.21 17.78 -13.09
C GLN A 109 -16.05 18.15 -14.04
N GLU A 110 -15.82 19.44 -14.29
CA GLU A 110 -14.76 19.87 -15.21
C GLU A 110 -13.37 19.44 -14.70
N ARG A 111 -13.13 19.57 -13.39
CA ARG A 111 -11.84 19.19 -12.79
C ARG A 111 -11.63 17.68 -12.82
N ILE A 112 -12.64 16.88 -12.49
CA ILE A 112 -12.49 15.43 -12.42
C ILE A 112 -12.33 14.82 -13.81
N GLU A 113 -13.02 15.35 -14.83
CA GLU A 113 -12.86 14.95 -16.22
C GLU A 113 -11.41 15.19 -16.70
N GLN A 114 -10.86 16.39 -16.42
CA GLN A 114 -9.47 16.69 -16.75
C GLN A 114 -8.49 15.77 -16.02
N ILE A 115 -8.66 15.62 -14.70
CA ILE A 115 -7.82 14.74 -13.88
C ILE A 115 -7.89 13.32 -14.43
N TRP A 116 -9.07 12.82 -14.78
CA TRP A 116 -9.23 11.46 -15.28
C TRP A 116 -8.51 11.27 -16.61
N LYS A 117 -8.67 12.20 -17.56
CA LYS A 117 -7.95 12.18 -18.84
C LYS A 117 -6.43 12.16 -18.67
N GLU A 118 -5.90 12.86 -17.68
CA GLU A 118 -4.46 12.84 -17.36
C GLU A 118 -4.05 11.53 -16.67
N GLN A 119 -4.84 11.06 -15.70
CA GLN A 119 -4.52 9.88 -14.89
C GLN A 119 -4.65 8.57 -15.65
N GLN A 120 -5.53 8.48 -16.66
CA GLN A 120 -5.68 7.30 -17.50
C GLN A 120 -4.33 6.82 -18.07
N LYS A 121 -3.48 7.74 -18.51
CA LYS A 121 -2.15 7.46 -19.06
C LYS A 121 -1.19 6.85 -18.03
N HIS A 122 -1.44 7.09 -16.75
CA HIS A 122 -0.62 6.63 -15.64
C HIS A 122 -1.17 5.39 -14.94
N VAL A 123 -2.31 4.84 -15.39
CA VAL A 123 -2.86 3.60 -14.82
C VAL A 123 -1.87 2.45 -14.98
N GLN A 124 -1.11 2.41 -16.08
CA GLN A 124 -0.06 1.40 -16.28
C GLN A 124 1.08 1.55 -15.26
N CYS A 125 1.41 2.78 -14.86
CA CYS A 125 2.54 3.08 -13.98
C CYS A 125 2.31 2.63 -12.53
N ILE A 126 1.04 2.42 -12.14
CA ILE A 126 0.68 2.02 -10.78
C ILE A 126 0.39 0.52 -10.67
N GLN A 127 0.49 -0.24 -11.76
CA GLN A 127 0.27 -1.68 -11.72
C GLN A 127 1.46 -2.37 -11.06
N ASP A 128 1.18 -3.44 -10.32
CA ASP A 128 2.21 -4.28 -9.74
C ASP A 128 3.01 -4.95 -10.87
N PRO A 129 4.35 -4.88 -10.84
CA PRO A 129 5.18 -5.64 -11.77
C PRO A 129 5.07 -7.14 -11.48
N GLU A 130 5.19 -7.95 -12.54
CA GLU A 130 5.22 -9.40 -12.43
C GLU A 130 6.41 -9.86 -11.57
N ASP A 131 6.19 -10.93 -10.80
CA ASP A 131 7.20 -11.59 -9.96
C ASP A 131 7.93 -10.71 -8.92
N PHE A 132 7.42 -9.50 -8.64
CA PHE A 132 8.01 -8.63 -7.63
C PHE A 132 7.37 -8.83 -6.25
N PRO A 133 8.15 -9.10 -5.19
CA PRO A 133 7.62 -9.31 -3.84
C PRO A 133 7.16 -7.98 -3.21
N LEU A 134 5.88 -7.65 -3.35
CA LEU A 134 5.27 -6.44 -2.74
C LEU A 134 4.79 -6.64 -1.30
N TYR A 135 4.86 -7.87 -0.78
CA TYR A 135 4.48 -8.19 0.59
C TYR A 135 5.55 -9.05 1.25
N ILE A 136 5.95 -8.65 2.45
CA ILE A 136 6.93 -9.38 3.27
C ILE A 136 6.17 -10.15 4.35
N LYS A 137 6.39 -11.46 4.43
CA LYS A 137 5.89 -12.27 5.55
C LYS A 137 6.68 -11.93 6.81
N THR A 138 6.01 -11.37 7.82
CA THR A 138 6.63 -10.99 9.10
C THR A 138 6.50 -12.06 10.17
N GLY A 139 5.62 -13.05 9.96
CA GLY A 139 5.41 -14.15 10.89
C GLY A 139 4.15 -14.93 10.55
N THR A 140 3.73 -15.79 11.48
CA THR A 140 2.46 -16.50 11.43
C THR A 140 1.66 -16.29 12.71
N MET A 141 0.35 -16.46 12.63
CA MET A 141 -0.57 -16.37 13.75
C MET A 141 -1.63 -17.45 13.63
N LYS A 142 -1.78 -18.28 14.66
CA LYS A 142 -2.81 -19.31 14.71
C LYS A 142 -4.15 -18.70 15.14
N LYS A 143 -5.19 -18.81 14.31
CA LYS A 143 -6.56 -18.37 14.59
C LYS A 143 -7.56 -19.46 14.19
N GLY A 144 -8.44 -19.83 15.10
CA GLY A 144 -9.50 -20.82 14.81
C GLY A 144 -8.98 -22.17 14.30
N GLY A 145 -7.78 -22.59 14.72
CA GLY A 145 -7.14 -23.81 14.24
C GLY A 145 -6.36 -23.66 12.92
N VAL A 146 -6.50 -22.53 12.21
CA VAL A 146 -5.78 -22.24 10.97
C VAL A 146 -4.56 -21.36 11.27
N GLU A 147 -3.42 -21.67 10.66
CA GLU A 147 -2.25 -20.80 10.70
C GLU A 147 -2.34 -19.75 9.58
N LEU A 148 -2.36 -18.47 9.95
CA LEU A 148 -2.38 -17.35 9.01
C LEU A 148 -1.02 -16.69 8.93
N CYS A 149 -0.57 -16.37 7.73
CA CYS A 149 0.57 -15.49 7.55
C CYS A 149 0.24 -14.07 8.04
N CYS A 150 1.22 -13.40 8.61
CA CYS A 150 1.19 -11.95 8.85
C CYS A 150 2.07 -11.29 7.80
N TYR A 151 1.53 -10.26 7.14
CA TYR A 151 2.22 -9.55 6.09
C TYR A 151 2.43 -8.08 6.46
N ARG A 152 3.52 -7.53 5.95
CA ARG A 152 3.74 -6.10 5.81
C ARG A 152 3.80 -5.76 4.33
N CYS A 153 2.99 -4.80 3.90
CA CYS A 153 3.06 -4.27 2.53
C CYS A 153 4.38 -3.50 2.38
N ALA A 154 5.16 -3.91 1.39
CA ALA A 154 6.32 -3.17 0.89
C ALA A 154 5.91 -1.90 0.14
N CYS A 155 4.72 -1.96 -0.43
CA CYS A 155 4.07 -0.96 -1.26
C CYS A 155 3.62 0.28 -0.46
N GLY A 156 4.46 1.32 -0.35
CA GLY A 156 3.96 2.67 -0.03
C GLY A 156 4.73 3.46 1.01
N SER A 157 4.12 4.55 1.45
CA SER A 157 4.81 5.61 2.22
C SER A 157 5.42 5.15 3.53
N THR A 158 5.04 3.99 4.07
CA THR A 158 5.68 3.45 5.27
C THR A 158 7.16 3.14 5.03
N SER A 159 7.59 2.86 3.79
CA SER A 159 9.02 2.78 3.46
C SER A 159 9.68 4.18 3.41
N LEU A 160 8.99 5.19 2.87
CA LEU A 160 9.40 6.61 2.92
C LEU A 160 9.49 7.14 4.36
N GLU A 161 8.59 6.70 5.25
CA GLU A 161 8.62 6.98 6.68
C GLU A 161 9.83 6.35 7.38
N PHE A 162 10.48 5.35 6.80
CA PHE A 162 11.80 4.93 7.29
C PHE A 162 12.93 5.66 6.56
N PHE A 163 12.78 5.99 5.28
CA PHE A 163 13.83 6.67 4.51
C PHE A 163 14.28 7.99 5.16
N HIS A 164 13.36 8.80 5.69
CA HIS A 164 13.74 10.06 6.35
C HIS A 164 14.64 9.85 7.59
N LEU A 165 14.50 8.73 8.31
CA LEU A 165 15.39 8.37 9.43
C LEU A 165 16.81 8.05 8.96
N HIS A 166 16.98 7.72 7.68
CA HIS A 166 18.25 7.33 7.08
C HIS A 166 18.92 8.47 6.30
N LEU A 167 18.26 9.61 6.12
CA LEU A 167 18.82 10.77 5.39
C LEU A 167 20.16 11.24 5.95
N ASN A 168 20.31 11.24 7.28
CA ASN A 168 21.55 11.59 7.96
C ASN A 168 22.72 10.66 7.62
N TYR A 169 22.46 9.45 7.11
CA TYR A 169 23.52 8.53 6.69
C TYR A 169 24.02 8.78 5.26
N TYR A 170 23.24 9.51 4.44
CA TYR A 170 23.60 9.79 3.04
C TYR A 170 24.27 11.15 2.86
N ILE A 171 23.99 12.11 3.75
CA ILE A 171 24.56 13.46 3.66
C ILE A 171 25.90 13.48 4.42
N PRO A 172 27.03 13.67 3.73
CA PRO A 172 28.31 13.83 4.40
C PRO A 172 28.36 15.19 5.10
N GLY A 173 28.12 15.20 6.41
CA GLY A 173 28.24 16.38 7.26
C GLY A 173 26.91 17.09 7.54
N THR A 174 26.99 18.31 8.08
CA THR A 174 25.83 19.07 8.60
C THR A 174 25.25 20.07 7.60
N SER A 175 25.87 20.23 6.42
CA SER A 175 25.45 21.19 5.39
C SER A 175 25.84 20.72 4.00
N ALA A 176 24.98 20.96 3.01
CA ALA A 176 25.23 20.72 1.59
C ALA A 176 24.55 21.83 0.78
N SER A 177 25.03 22.11 -0.44
CA SER A 177 24.25 22.95 -1.37
C SER A 177 23.05 22.17 -1.91
N ASP A 178 22.04 22.88 -2.43
CA ASP A 178 20.82 22.25 -2.96
C ASP A 178 21.10 21.16 -4.01
N VAL A 179 22.09 21.40 -4.88
CA VAL A 179 22.52 20.44 -5.91
C VAL A 179 23.12 19.18 -5.29
N HIS A 180 23.99 19.32 -4.30
CA HIS A 180 24.58 18.18 -3.59
C HIS A 180 23.52 17.44 -2.78
N PHE A 181 22.58 18.16 -2.16
CA PHE A 181 21.48 17.55 -1.44
C PHE A 181 20.62 16.68 -2.37
N GLN A 182 20.29 17.16 -3.57
CA GLN A 182 19.61 16.35 -4.59
C GLN A 182 20.42 15.10 -4.97
N ALA A 183 21.74 15.23 -5.16
CA ALA A 183 22.61 14.10 -5.47
C ALA A 183 22.63 13.05 -4.34
N TYR A 184 22.80 13.47 -3.08
CA TYR A 184 22.76 12.58 -1.91
C TYR A 184 21.40 11.92 -1.71
N LEU A 185 20.30 12.63 -2.01
CA LEU A 185 18.97 12.05 -1.98
C LEU A 185 18.78 10.95 -3.03
N LEU A 186 19.24 11.18 -4.27
CA LEU A 186 19.15 10.19 -5.34
C LEU A 186 20.01 8.97 -5.06
N GLU A 187 21.25 9.18 -4.63
CA GLU A 187 22.16 8.11 -4.23
C GLU A 187 21.62 7.34 -3.02
N GLY A 188 21.13 8.05 -2.01
CA GLY A 188 20.54 7.46 -0.82
C GLY A 188 19.32 6.62 -1.15
N LEU A 189 18.45 7.10 -2.04
CA LEU A 189 17.28 6.36 -2.51
C LEU A 189 17.68 5.08 -3.25
N MET A 190 18.67 5.14 -4.13
CA MET A 190 19.17 3.96 -4.85
C MET A 190 19.73 2.91 -3.87
N ARG A 191 20.63 3.32 -2.96
CA ARG A 191 21.21 2.43 -1.95
C ARG A 191 20.17 1.85 -1.00
N TRP A 192 19.19 2.67 -0.59
CA TRP A 192 18.05 2.22 0.21
C TRP A 192 17.26 1.14 -0.51
N ASN A 193 16.97 1.32 -1.80
CA ASN A 193 16.24 0.36 -2.61
C ASN A 193 17.02 -0.97 -2.76
N ASP A 194 18.33 -0.90 -2.98
CA ASP A 194 19.20 -2.09 -3.08
C ASP A 194 19.21 -2.90 -1.78
N ASP A 195 19.47 -2.24 -0.64
CA ASP A 195 19.45 -2.88 0.68
C ASP A 195 18.08 -3.46 1.03
N TRP A 196 17.03 -2.79 0.58
CA TRP A 196 15.66 -3.22 0.78
C TRP A 196 15.34 -4.48 -0.04
N MET A 197 15.74 -4.51 -1.31
CA MET A 197 15.64 -5.69 -2.17
C MET A 197 16.46 -6.86 -1.59
N GLU A 198 17.69 -6.60 -1.12
CA GLU A 198 18.52 -7.61 -0.47
C GLU A 198 17.84 -8.17 0.79
N SER A 199 17.23 -7.33 1.63
CA SER A 199 16.53 -7.80 2.82
C SER A 199 15.28 -8.63 2.54
N THR A 200 14.61 -8.33 1.42
CA THR A 200 13.43 -9.08 0.98
C THR A 200 13.83 -10.47 0.49
N ILE A 201 15.02 -10.60 -0.11
CA ILE A 201 15.54 -11.86 -0.66
C ILE A 201 16.29 -12.69 0.40
N LYS A 202 17.16 -12.07 1.20
CA LYS A 202 18.13 -12.75 2.10
C LYS A 202 17.75 -12.69 3.59
N GLY A 203 16.71 -11.94 3.97
CA GLY A 203 16.41 -11.62 5.36
C GLY A 203 17.26 -10.45 5.90
N ALA A 204 16.96 -9.98 7.12
CA ALA A 204 17.64 -8.83 7.71
C ALA A 204 19.12 -9.13 8.01
N SER A 205 20.05 -8.40 7.38
CA SER A 205 21.46 -8.40 7.74
C SER A 205 21.70 -7.65 9.05
N SER A 206 22.62 -8.12 9.89
CA SER A 206 22.92 -7.51 11.21
C SER A 206 23.79 -6.26 11.13
N ILE A 207 24.51 -6.05 10.02
CA ILE A 207 25.44 -4.93 9.82
C ILE A 207 25.07 -4.22 8.53
N ARG A 208 24.67 -2.95 8.62
CA ARG A 208 24.50 -2.06 7.48
C ARG A 208 25.36 -0.82 7.68
N SER A 209 26.11 -0.45 6.65
CA SER A 209 26.88 0.79 6.61
C SER A 209 26.59 1.53 5.32
N TYR A 210 26.15 2.78 5.45
CA TYR A 210 25.91 3.68 4.32
C TYR A 210 27.11 4.59 3.98
N GLY A 211 28.11 4.68 4.87
CA GLY A 211 29.33 5.43 4.58
C GLY A 211 30.16 4.70 3.53
N SER A 212 30.46 5.37 2.40
CA SER A 212 31.33 4.80 1.34
C SER A 212 32.66 4.34 1.91
N ALA A 213 33.31 5.19 2.72
CA ALA A 213 34.59 4.87 3.37
C ALA A 213 34.50 3.66 4.31
N MET A 214 33.40 3.52 5.06
CA MET A 214 33.20 2.38 5.96
C MET A 214 32.89 1.11 5.17
N ARG A 215 32.15 1.18 4.06
CA ARG A 215 31.89 0.03 3.18
C ARG A 215 33.17 -0.41 2.47
N GLU A 216 33.94 0.53 1.92
CA GLU A 216 35.25 0.25 1.34
C GLU A 216 36.20 -0.38 2.36
N ALA A 217 36.19 0.09 3.62
CA ALA A 217 36.96 -0.51 4.69
C ALA A 217 36.50 -1.95 5.00
N VAL A 218 35.19 -2.18 5.12
CA VAL A 218 34.62 -3.52 5.32
C VAL A 218 34.95 -4.45 4.15
N ASP A 219 34.82 -3.99 2.90
CA ASP A 219 35.15 -4.77 1.70
C ASP A 219 36.65 -5.06 1.58
N ARG A 220 37.50 -4.14 2.03
CA ARG A 220 38.95 -4.36 2.12
C ARG A 220 39.30 -5.39 3.19
N LEU A 221 38.68 -5.30 4.37
CA LEU A 221 38.88 -6.24 5.47
C LEU A 221 38.35 -7.64 5.12
N SER A 222 37.20 -7.71 4.44
CA SER A 222 36.58 -8.99 4.04
C SER A 222 37.36 -9.72 2.96
N ARG A 223 38.18 -9.00 2.17
CA ARG A 223 39.11 -9.59 1.19
C ARG A 223 40.47 -9.97 1.77
N ALA A 224 40.77 -9.54 2.99
CA ALA A 224 42.02 -9.84 3.68
C ALA A 224 41.95 -11.09 4.58
N VAL A 225 40.78 -11.71 4.68
CA VAL A 225 40.50 -12.98 5.39
C VAL A 225 40.26 -14.07 4.37
#